data_AF-A0A369QUB1-F1
#
_entry.id   AF-A0A369QUB1-F1
#
_cell.length_a   1.000
_cell.length_b   1.000
_cell.length_c   1.000
_cell.angle_alpha   90.00
_cell.angle_beta   90.00
_cell.angle_gamma   90.00
#
_symmetry.space_group_name_H-M   'P 1'
#
loop_
_entity.id
_entity.type
_entity.pdbx_description
1 polymer ?
#
loop_
_entity_poly.entity_id
_entity_poly.type
_entity_poly.pdbx_seq_one_letter_code
_entity_poly.pdbx_strand_id
1 'polypeptide(L)'
;MADLVWTKQTLGDVLGEDRGFADGTVSVVAHLGEEDLAELRRNEREAALSAFARGARQSRDHRAAQGSAGGNPPPFTAEDLKEGLRAARAALEFEPAGTRSERAETLISGCAFPPATGPDV
;
A
#
# COMPACT_ATOMS: atom_id res chain seq x y z
N MET A 1 8.85 1.78 -19.75
CA MET A 1 8.03 0.96 -18.83
C MET A 1 8.74 1.04 -17.49
N ALA A 2 8.08 1.55 -16.45
CA ALA A 2 8.63 1.46 -15.11
C ALA A 2 8.86 -0.03 -14.80
N ASP A 3 10.02 -0.37 -14.28
CA ASP A 3 10.33 -1.76 -13.92
C ASP A 3 9.47 -2.11 -12.68
N LEU A 4 8.33 -2.77 -12.93
CA LEU A 4 7.38 -3.17 -11.89
C LEU A 4 7.82 -4.44 -11.15
N VAL A 5 8.98 -5.00 -11.49
CA VAL A 5 9.48 -6.27 -10.94
C VAL A 5 9.71 -6.10 -9.44
N TRP A 6 10.43 -5.05 -9.06
CA TRP A 6 10.67 -4.73 -7.67
C TRP A 6 9.36 -4.51 -6.91
N THR A 7 8.43 -3.70 -7.45
CA THR A 7 7.15 -3.41 -6.78
C THR A 7 6.31 -4.67 -6.60
N LYS A 8 6.24 -5.55 -7.61
CA LYS A 8 5.54 -6.84 -7.51
C LYS A 8 6.14 -7.75 -6.45
N GLN A 9 7.47 -7.81 -6.36
CA GLN A 9 8.16 -8.63 -5.39
C GLN A 9 7.91 -8.12 -3.97
N THR A 10 8.09 -6.82 -3.74
CA THR A 10 7.80 -6.17 -2.46
C THR A 10 6.34 -6.37 -2.04
N LEU A 11 5.38 -6.21 -2.96
CA LEU A 11 3.97 -6.50 -2.68
C LEU A 11 3.74 -7.98 -2.33
N GLY A 12 4.41 -8.90 -3.02
CA GLY A 12 4.34 -10.34 -2.75
C GLY A 12 4.78 -10.65 -1.33
N ASP A 13 5.92 -10.10 -0.91
CA ASP A 13 6.46 -10.26 0.44
C ASP A 13 5.56 -9.63 1.51
N VAL A 14 5.07 -8.41 1.28
CA VAL A 14 4.25 -7.66 2.25
C VAL A 14 2.86 -8.27 2.40
N LEU A 15 2.24 -8.67 1.28
CA LEU A 15 0.87 -9.19 1.28
C LEU A 15 0.81 -10.71 1.48
N GLY A 16 1.93 -11.42 1.29
CA GLY A 16 1.99 -12.88 1.32
C GLY A 16 1.25 -13.49 0.12
N GLU A 17 1.40 -12.90 -1.07
CA GLU A 17 0.71 -13.31 -2.29
C GLU A 17 1.69 -13.84 -3.34
N ASP A 18 1.89 -15.16 -3.33
CA ASP A 18 2.77 -15.87 -4.28
C ASP A 18 2.17 -15.99 -5.69
N ARG A 19 0.86 -15.73 -5.87
CA ARG A 19 0.21 -15.81 -7.20
C ARG A 19 0.64 -14.69 -8.15
N GLY A 20 1.34 -13.67 -7.63
CA GLY A 20 1.78 -12.50 -8.37
C GLY A 20 0.65 -11.50 -8.64
N PHE A 21 1.04 -10.32 -9.11
CA PHE A 21 0.11 -9.21 -9.37
C PHE A 21 0.11 -8.83 -10.86
N ALA A 22 -1.08 -8.49 -11.37
CA ALA A 22 -1.22 -7.94 -12.71
C ALA A 22 -0.64 -6.53 -12.79
N ASP A 23 -0.05 -6.14 -13.93
CA ASP A 23 0.60 -4.83 -14.09
C ASP A 23 -0.34 -3.65 -13.80
N GLY A 24 -1.58 -3.71 -14.31
CA GLY A 24 -2.60 -2.69 -14.04
C GLY A 24 -3.08 -2.65 -12.58
N THR A 25 -2.83 -3.71 -11.81
CA THR A 25 -3.06 -3.70 -10.35
C THR A 25 -1.92 -3.00 -9.64
N VAL A 26 -0.68 -3.23 -10.05
CA VAL A 26 0.52 -2.65 -9.40
C VAL A 26 0.77 -1.21 -9.81
N SER A 27 0.24 -0.77 -10.95
CA SER A 27 0.46 0.60 -11.45
C SER A 27 0.06 1.70 -10.45
N VAL A 28 -0.94 1.44 -9.59
CA VAL A 28 -1.37 2.41 -8.56
C VAL A 28 -0.36 2.58 -7.42
N VAL A 29 0.50 1.58 -7.18
CA VAL A 29 1.58 1.66 -6.19
C VAL A 29 2.96 1.83 -6.85
N ALA A 30 3.04 1.85 -8.18
CA ALA A 30 4.30 1.99 -8.92
C ALA A 30 4.97 3.34 -8.72
N HIS A 31 4.22 4.33 -8.21
CA HIS A 31 4.77 5.61 -7.77
C HIS A 31 5.59 5.50 -6.48
N LEU A 32 5.45 4.41 -5.73
CA LEU A 32 6.24 4.10 -4.54
C LEU A 32 7.45 3.28 -4.96
N GLY A 33 8.61 3.92 -5.02
CA GLY A 33 9.88 3.31 -5.42
C GLY A 33 10.61 2.60 -4.27
N GLU A 34 11.64 1.85 -4.63
CA GLU A 34 12.60 1.29 -3.66
C GLU A 34 13.28 2.38 -2.84
N GLU A 35 13.69 3.45 -3.52
CA GLU A 35 14.34 4.61 -2.92
C GLU A 35 13.43 5.27 -1.87
N ASP A 36 12.13 5.39 -2.15
CA ASP A 36 11.16 5.97 -1.23
C ASP A 36 11.08 5.20 0.08
N LEU A 37 11.05 3.86 -0.02
CA LEU A 37 11.05 3.00 1.17
C LEU A 37 12.43 2.95 1.84
N ALA A 38 13.52 3.05 1.10
CA ALA A 38 14.87 3.03 1.65
C ALA A 38 15.20 4.31 2.44
N GLU A 39 14.67 5.45 2.00
CA GLU A 39 14.83 6.76 2.63
C GLU A 39 13.91 6.98 3.84
N LEU A 40 12.84 6.19 3.98
CA LEU A 40 12.03 6.17 5.20
C LEU A 40 12.84 5.60 6.38
N ARG A 41 12.59 6.13 7.58
CA ARG A 41 13.16 5.52 8.79
C ARG A 41 12.60 4.11 8.96
N ARG A 42 13.39 3.23 9.58
CA ARG A 42 13.01 1.83 9.77
C ARG A 42 11.64 1.66 10.44
N ASN A 43 11.37 2.42 11.51
CA ASN A 43 10.10 2.39 12.22
C ASN A 43 8.93 2.87 11.36
N GLU A 44 9.12 3.95 10.59
CA GLU A 44 8.11 4.49 9.66
C GLU A 44 7.80 3.52 8.54
N ARG A 45 8.84 2.93 7.95
CA ARG A 45 8.71 1.91 6.90
C ARG A 45 7.96 0.68 7.42
N GLU A 46 8.36 0.15 8.57
CA GLU A 46 7.70 -1.01 9.18
C GLU A 46 6.23 -0.70 9.52
N ALA A 47 5.95 0.49 10.06
CA ALA A 47 4.59 0.93 10.36
C ALA A 47 3.74 1.10 9.09
N ALA A 48 4.28 1.77 8.06
CA ALA A 48 3.62 2.02 6.79
C ALA A 48 3.33 0.70 6.05
N LEU A 49 4.30 -0.21 5.92
CA LEU A 49 4.11 -1.51 5.26
C LEU A 49 3.15 -2.42 6.05
N SER A 50 3.20 -2.40 7.38
CA SER A 50 2.27 -3.15 8.22
C SER A 50 0.83 -2.62 8.11
N ALA A 51 0.66 -1.30 8.08
CA ALA A 51 -0.64 -0.68 7.85
C ALA A 51 -1.15 -0.93 6.42
N PHE A 52 -0.27 -0.84 5.42
CA PHE A 52 -0.55 -1.17 4.04
C PHE A 52 -1.12 -2.59 3.91
N ALA A 53 -0.42 -3.57 4.46
CA ALA A 53 -0.84 -4.97 4.39
C ALA A 53 -2.21 -5.19 5.05
N ARG A 54 -2.45 -4.53 6.19
CA ARG A 54 -3.73 -4.61 6.91
C ARG A 54 -4.86 -3.99 6.10
N GLY A 55 -4.68 -2.77 5.57
CA GLY A 55 -5.70 -2.07 4.77
C GLY A 55 -6.07 -2.84 3.50
N ALA A 56 -5.06 -3.32 2.75
CA ALA A 56 -5.29 -4.09 1.55
C ALA A 56 -6.01 -5.43 1.83
N ARG A 57 -5.60 -6.15 2.88
CA ARG A 57 -6.28 -7.39 3.30
C ARG A 57 -7.70 -7.12 3.76
N GLN A 58 -7.93 -6.07 4.54
CA GLN A 58 -9.27 -5.72 5.01
C GLN A 58 -10.21 -5.40 3.85
N SER A 59 -9.76 -4.63 2.86
CA SER A 59 -10.55 -4.33 1.65
C SER A 59 -10.87 -5.61 0.87
N ARG A 60 -9.87 -6.47 0.67
CA ARG A 60 -10.03 -7.78 0.00
C ARG A 60 -11.01 -8.68 0.76
N ASP A 61 -10.88 -8.76 2.07
CA ASP A 61 -11.69 -9.63 2.92
C ASP A 61 -13.13 -9.10 3.01
N HIS A 62 -13.32 -7.78 3.01
CA HIS A 62 -14.64 -7.16 2.89
C HIS A 62 -15.32 -7.53 1.57
N ARG A 63 -14.59 -7.47 0.46
CA ARG A 63 -15.07 -7.91 -0.85
C ARG A 63 -15.30 -9.42 -0.92
N ALA A 64 -14.46 -10.21 -0.27
CA ALA A 64 -14.61 -11.65 -0.17
C ALA A 64 -15.88 -12.02 0.63
N ALA A 65 -16.17 -11.30 1.71
CA ALA A 65 -17.38 -11.49 2.51
C ALA A 65 -18.68 -11.13 1.77
N GLN A 66 -18.60 -10.27 0.74
CA GLN A 66 -19.71 -9.98 -0.16
C GLN A 66 -19.89 -11.04 -1.27
N GLY A 67 -18.89 -11.91 -1.48
CA GLY A 67 -18.94 -13.06 -2.39
C GLY A 67 -19.23 -14.37 -1.67
N SER A 68 -19.61 -15.42 -2.40
CA SER A 68 -19.98 -16.72 -1.83
C SER A 68 -18.94 -17.29 -0.86
N ALA A 69 -19.38 -17.56 0.36
CA ALA A 69 -18.59 -18.21 1.40
C ALA A 69 -18.13 -19.60 0.96
N GLY A 70 -16.81 -19.85 0.96
CA GLY A 70 -16.24 -21.20 0.83
C GLY A 70 -15.06 -21.38 -0.14
N GLY A 71 -14.52 -20.31 -0.74
CA GLY A 71 -13.37 -20.38 -1.65
C GLY A 71 -12.09 -19.75 -1.11
N ASN A 72 -10.97 -19.96 -1.83
CA ASN A 72 -9.74 -19.20 -1.61
C ASN A 72 -10.01 -17.69 -1.69
N PRO A 73 -9.33 -16.85 -0.89
CA PRO A 73 -9.51 -15.41 -0.95
C PRO A 73 -9.25 -14.89 -2.37
N PRO A 74 -10.09 -13.95 -2.85
CA PRO A 74 -9.97 -13.40 -4.19
C PRO A 74 -8.61 -12.72 -4.36
N PRO A 75 -8.08 -12.61 -5.59
CA PRO A 75 -6.84 -11.86 -5.81
C PRO A 75 -7.02 -10.39 -5.41
N PHE A 76 -5.91 -9.75 -5.02
CA PHE A 76 -5.88 -8.31 -4.77
C PHE A 76 -6.15 -7.52 -6.05
N THR A 77 -6.90 -6.44 -5.91
CA THR A 77 -7.26 -5.49 -6.97
C THR A 77 -6.57 -4.16 -6.74
N ALA A 78 -6.60 -3.28 -7.74
CA ALA A 78 -6.03 -1.93 -7.60
C ALA A 78 -6.66 -1.15 -6.44
N GLU A 79 -7.97 -1.32 -6.22
CA GLU A 79 -8.67 -0.68 -5.11
C GLU A 79 -8.22 -1.21 -3.74
N ASP A 80 -7.92 -2.51 -3.62
CA ASP A 80 -7.35 -3.07 -2.39
C ASP A 80 -5.97 -2.45 -2.10
N LEU A 81 -5.13 -2.27 -3.13
CA LEU A 81 -3.81 -1.65 -2.96
C LEU A 81 -3.91 -0.15 -2.64
N LYS A 82 -4.87 0.57 -3.22
CA LYS A 82 -5.16 1.97 -2.86
C LYS A 82 -5.57 2.09 -1.40
N GLU A 83 -6.41 1.18 -0.91
CA GLU A 83 -6.81 1.17 0.50
C GLU A 83 -5.61 0.86 1.42
N GLY A 84 -4.70 -0.01 0.97
CA GLY A 84 -3.39 -0.19 1.60
C GLY A 84 -2.59 1.12 1.66
N LEU A 85 -2.48 1.86 0.55
CA LEU A 85 -1.77 3.14 0.52
C LEU A 85 -2.38 4.17 1.48
N ARG A 86 -3.71 4.25 1.56
CA ARG A 86 -4.41 5.11 2.54
C ARG A 86 -4.06 4.73 3.98
N ALA A 87 -4.05 3.43 4.29
CA ALA A 87 -3.67 2.94 5.61
C ALA A 87 -2.19 3.23 5.93
N ALA A 88 -1.30 3.09 4.94
CA ALA A 88 0.12 3.44 5.07
C ALA A 88 0.30 4.93 5.39
N ARG A 89 -0.42 5.80 4.67
CA ARG A 89 -0.45 7.24 4.93
C ARG A 89 -0.90 7.54 6.35
N ALA A 90 -2.02 6.96 6.78
CA ALA A 90 -2.55 7.15 8.12
C ALA A 90 -1.54 6.72 9.20
N ALA A 91 -0.76 5.67 8.96
CA ALA A 91 0.30 5.24 9.86
C ALA A 91 1.48 6.23 9.91
N LEU A 92 1.86 6.84 8.79
CA LEU A 92 2.88 7.89 8.76
C LEU A 92 2.37 9.20 9.40
N GLU A 93 1.08 9.52 9.22
CA GLU A 93 0.44 10.69 9.81
C GLU A 93 0.19 10.53 11.32
N PHE A 94 0.17 9.29 11.83
CA PHE A 94 0.05 8.99 13.26
C PHE A 94 1.25 9.48 14.06
N GLU A 95 2.44 9.51 13.46
CA GLU A 95 3.62 10.14 14.06
C GLU A 95 3.44 11.67 14.06
N PRO A 96 3.83 12.40 15.12
CA PRO A 96 3.74 13.86 15.16
C PRO A 96 4.47 14.55 14.00
N ALA A 97 3.90 15.62 13.44
CA ALA A 97 4.62 16.48 12.50
C ALA A 97 5.88 17.05 13.19
N GLY A 98 7.05 16.83 12.58
CA GLY A 98 8.37 17.17 13.16
C GLY A 98 9.16 16.00 13.77
N THR A 99 8.54 14.83 14.01
CA THR A 99 9.30 13.60 14.31
C THR A 99 9.48 12.71 13.08
N ARG A 100 8.70 12.96 12.04
CA ARG A 100 8.73 12.24 10.75
C ARG A 100 10.00 12.53 9.96
N SER A 101 10.43 11.60 9.12
CA SER A 101 11.45 11.85 8.11
C SER A 101 10.97 12.82 7.03
N GLU A 102 11.91 13.57 6.44
CA GLU A 102 11.63 14.43 5.28
C GLU A 102 11.01 13.62 4.13
N ARG A 103 11.37 12.32 4.01
CA ARG A 103 10.77 11.44 3.02
C ARG A 103 9.32 11.09 3.34
N ALA A 104 9.00 10.79 4.61
CA ALA A 104 7.61 10.57 5.02
C ALA A 104 6.75 11.80 4.75
N GLU A 105 7.24 13.00 5.05
CA GLU A 105 6.53 14.25 4.72
C GLU A 105 6.36 14.45 3.21
N THR A 106 7.40 14.16 2.42
CA THR A 106 7.33 14.22 0.94
C THR A 106 6.31 13.24 0.39
N LEU A 107 6.22 12.02 0.94
CA LEU A 107 5.27 11.01 0.46
C LEU A 107 3.83 11.31 0.88
N ILE A 108 3.62 11.93 2.05
CA ILE A 108 2.29 12.37 2.50
C ILE A 108 1.80 13.58 1.69
N SER A 109 2.70 14.52 1.38
CA SER A 109 2.39 15.76 0.66
C SER A 109 2.36 15.57 -0.86
N GLY A 110 3.22 14.70 -1.40
CA GLY A 110 3.17 14.24 -2.78
C GLY A 110 2.02 13.25 -2.94
N CYS A 111 1.36 13.25 -4.10
CA CYS A 111 0.23 12.37 -4.40
C CYS A 111 0.57 10.85 -4.40
N ALA A 112 1.75 10.44 -3.91
CA ALA A 112 2.16 9.05 -3.75
C ALA A 112 1.25 8.29 -2.78
N PHE A 113 0.69 8.99 -1.78
CA PHE A 113 -0.33 8.43 -0.90
C PHE A 113 -1.67 9.15 -1.07
N PRO A 114 -2.71 8.49 -1.65
CA PRO A 114 -4.05 9.06 -1.69
C PRO A 114 -4.55 9.37 -0.27
N PRO A 115 -5.37 10.43 -0.11
CA PRO A 115 -5.91 10.80 1.19
C PRO A 115 -6.77 9.66 1.77
N ALA A 116 -6.68 9.45 3.08
CA ALA A 116 -7.44 8.41 3.79
C ALA A 116 -8.96 8.62 3.71
N THR A 117 -9.41 9.86 3.50
CA THR A 117 -10.81 10.24 3.30
C THR A 117 -10.95 11.06 2.03
N GLY A 118 -11.42 10.45 0.94
CA GLY A 118 -11.87 11.16 -0.26
C GLY A 118 -11.90 10.27 -1.52
N PRO A 119 -12.87 10.48 -2.43
CA PRO A 119 -12.78 9.93 -3.77
C PRO A 119 -11.55 10.52 -4.47
N ASP A 120 -10.82 9.67 -5.18
CA ASP A 120 -9.76 10.05 -6.13
C ASP A 120 -10.43 11.00 -7.15
N VAL A 121 -10.11 12.29 -7.11
CA VAL A 121 -10.65 13.31 -8.04
C VAL A 121 -9.78 13.44 -9.27
#